data_AF-A0A662UPP4-F1
#
_entry.id   AF-A0A662UPP4-F1
#
_cell.length_a   1.000
_cell.length_b   1.000
_cell.length_c   1.000
_cell.angle_alpha   90.00
_cell.angle_beta   90.00
_cell.angle_gamma   90.00
#
_symmetry.space_group_name_H-M   'P 1'
#
loop_
_entity.id
_entity.type
_entity.pdbx_description
1 polymer ?
#
loop_
_entity_poly.entity_id
_entity_poly.type
_entity_poly.pdbx_seq_one_letter_code
_entity_poly.pdbx_strand_id
1 'polypeptide(L)'
;MNKKVICYLTPGASVEEREVKEFKLLIYPTKHERALYPLSKPGSCPVRLCELAAVDPIARVFFFLKRNILRVPWIYRPLIASFPVLLPYDERFVNLIFKKDKSVYAPVEAAQRDVDSLVDVIFELEAETFGLFLLELMKDPIFRSTLATRRPLKKPKDILKRIDSLITNPVTRKAFNEIMRKHHDRLGKIFEVLLRQLPLISGIEVLKRAKENGDALLEIANNSVQKINETLLRVGNIIPLSYNAICLECVLRKQLPMPFQATLLYTKDFSLIERCHQCSGETILHRINVHAPSDLIALIQDEQLPEAIVGYTLAQLEDVEEVFVHKKINPVINGSVRQSAQIDVLAITKDERLIIVEVTRQSDLETILNEELIRKIRLLEQIGFKYDIFICISGLSPKINHGLSVIKAKRAFLLGLKHLSELENWLADRLKKMA
;
A
#
# COMPACT_ATOMS: atom_id res chain seq x y z
N MET A 1 -10.08 -16.87 16.76
CA MET A 1 -9.24 -17.46 15.71
C MET A 1 -10.16 -18.19 14.74
N ASN A 2 -10.25 -17.70 13.50
CA ASN A 2 -10.98 -18.42 12.48
C ASN A 2 -10.13 -19.62 12.02
N LYS A 3 -10.38 -20.79 12.60
CA LYS A 3 -9.62 -22.03 12.31
C LYS A 3 -9.68 -22.45 10.84
N LYS A 4 -10.58 -21.84 10.07
CA LYS A 4 -10.78 -22.11 8.64
C LYS A 4 -9.68 -21.52 7.76
N VAL A 5 -8.93 -20.50 8.19
CA VAL A 5 -7.95 -19.81 7.33
C VAL A 5 -6.54 -20.40 7.47
N ILE A 6 -5.99 -20.86 6.35
CA ILE A 6 -4.69 -21.51 6.23
C ILE A 6 -3.76 -20.63 5.37
N CYS A 7 -3.11 -19.66 6.01
CA CYS A 7 -2.12 -18.79 5.37
C CYS A 7 -0.71 -19.38 5.37
N TYR A 8 -0.40 -20.24 6.33
CA TYR A 8 0.88 -20.91 6.49
C TYR A 8 0.59 -22.40 6.69
N LEU A 9 1.17 -23.26 5.85
CA LEU A 9 0.94 -24.69 6.00
C LEU A 9 1.50 -25.19 7.34
N THR A 10 0.98 -26.33 7.80
CA THR A 10 1.40 -26.92 9.06
C THR A 10 2.94 -26.98 9.15
N PRO A 11 3.59 -26.48 10.22
CA PRO A 11 5.05 -26.46 10.31
C PRO A 11 5.65 -27.85 10.08
N GLY A 12 6.47 -27.98 9.03
CA GLY A 12 7.08 -29.25 8.62
C GLY A 12 6.34 -30.00 7.50
N ALA A 13 5.10 -29.63 7.18
CA ALA A 13 4.41 -30.12 5.99
C ALA A 13 4.93 -29.41 4.73
N SER A 14 5.45 -30.18 3.78
CA SER A 14 5.85 -29.67 2.46
C SER A 14 4.70 -29.64 1.45
N VAL A 15 3.62 -30.35 1.77
CA VAL A 15 2.40 -30.49 0.98
C VAL A 15 1.24 -30.84 1.90
N GLU A 16 0.07 -30.27 1.65
CA GLU A 16 -1.20 -30.74 2.20
C GLU A 16 -2.06 -31.33 1.09
N GLU A 17 -2.88 -32.31 1.45
CA GLU A 17 -3.79 -32.97 0.55
C GLU A 17 -5.22 -32.67 0.97
N ARG A 18 -6.09 -32.37 0.00
CA ARG A 18 -7.54 -32.24 0.20
C ARG A 18 -8.27 -32.97 -0.91
N GLU A 19 -9.31 -33.70 -0.53
CA GLU A 19 -10.26 -34.31 -1.45
C GLU A 19 -11.49 -33.41 -1.51
N VAL A 20 -11.94 -33.11 -2.72
CA VAL A 20 -13.09 -32.22 -2.96
C VAL A 20 -13.93 -32.85 -4.06
N LYS A 21 -15.12 -33.37 -3.71
CA LYS A 21 -15.92 -34.21 -4.60
C LYS A 21 -15.08 -35.36 -5.16
N GLU A 22 -15.03 -35.50 -6.48
CA GLU A 22 -14.35 -36.59 -7.19
C GLU A 22 -12.88 -36.28 -7.55
N PHE A 23 -12.27 -35.23 -6.98
CA PHE A 23 -10.90 -34.85 -7.33
C PHE A 23 -10.06 -34.43 -6.13
N LYS A 24 -8.77 -34.70 -6.26
CA LYS A 24 -7.78 -34.49 -5.20
C LYS A 24 -6.88 -33.31 -5.54
N LEU A 25 -6.58 -32.51 -4.53
CA LEU A 25 -5.73 -31.33 -4.60
C LEU A 25 -4.47 -31.56 -3.77
N LEU A 26 -3.31 -31.30 -4.38
CA LEU A 26 -2.05 -31.15 -3.66
C LEU A 26 -1.76 -29.67 -3.51
N ILE A 27 -1.65 -29.23 -2.25
CA ILE A 27 -1.53 -27.84 -1.84
C ILE A 27 -0.11 -27.61 -1.34
N TYR A 28 0.62 -26.76 -2.03
CA TYR A 28 2.01 -26.46 -1.77
C TYR A 28 2.19 -25.02 -1.27
N PRO A 29 3.23 -24.79 -0.45
CA PRO A 29 3.63 -23.45 -0.10
C PRO A 29 4.18 -22.71 -1.33
N THR A 30 4.01 -21.38 -1.39
CA THR A 30 4.67 -20.56 -2.42
C THR A 30 6.03 -20.08 -1.93
N LYS A 31 6.85 -19.52 -2.84
CA LYS A 31 8.15 -18.92 -2.49
C LYS A 31 8.03 -17.79 -1.46
N HIS A 32 6.87 -17.14 -1.41
CA HIS A 32 6.59 -15.99 -0.55
C HIS A 32 5.83 -16.37 0.74
N GLU A 33 5.67 -17.66 1.04
CA GLU A 33 4.92 -18.09 2.24
C GLU A 33 5.51 -17.55 3.55
N ARG A 34 6.81 -17.26 3.58
CA ARG A 34 7.46 -16.61 4.74
C ARG A 34 6.84 -15.24 5.07
N ALA A 35 6.36 -14.51 4.08
CA ALA A 35 5.67 -13.23 4.29
C ALA A 35 4.31 -13.44 5.00
N LEU A 36 3.69 -14.61 4.86
CA LEU A 36 2.44 -14.99 5.51
C LEU A 36 2.62 -15.55 6.93
N TYR A 37 3.84 -15.90 7.33
CA TYR A 37 4.12 -16.46 8.66
C TYR A 37 3.52 -15.64 9.82
N PRO A 38 3.55 -14.29 9.83
CA PRO A 38 2.87 -13.48 10.83
C PRO A 38 1.36 -13.78 11.00
N LEU A 39 0.67 -14.21 9.95
CA LEU A 39 -0.75 -14.60 9.99
C LEU A 39 -1.00 -15.94 10.72
N SER A 40 0.06 -16.73 10.96
CA SER A 40 -0.02 -17.96 11.77
C SER A 40 -0.01 -17.68 13.28
N LYS A 41 0.28 -16.43 13.69
CA LYS A 41 0.40 -16.03 15.10
C LYS A 41 -0.88 -15.36 15.58
N PRO A 42 -1.68 -16.00 16.47
CA PRO A 42 -2.89 -15.39 17.01
C PRO A 42 -2.59 -14.04 17.66
N GLY A 43 -3.43 -13.03 17.36
CA GLY A 43 -3.31 -11.69 17.93
C GLY A 43 -2.19 -10.83 17.34
N SER A 44 -1.45 -11.30 16.33
CA SER A 44 -0.50 -10.47 15.60
C SER A 44 -1.19 -9.29 14.91
N CYS A 45 -0.42 -8.24 14.57
CA CYS A 45 -0.97 -7.07 13.89
C CYS A 45 -1.68 -7.44 12.57
N PRO A 46 -1.09 -8.27 11.68
CA PRO A 46 -1.76 -8.71 10.45
C PRO A 46 -3.08 -9.45 10.70
N VAL A 47 -3.14 -10.35 11.69
CA VAL A 47 -4.37 -11.10 12.01
C VAL A 47 -5.46 -10.12 12.47
N ARG A 48 -5.15 -9.22 13.39
CA ARG A 48 -6.11 -8.23 13.90
C ARG A 48 -6.63 -7.32 12.80
N LEU A 49 -5.76 -6.92 11.85
CA LEU A 49 -6.18 -6.13 10.68
C LEU A 49 -7.11 -6.93 9.76
N CYS A 50 -6.80 -8.20 9.48
CA CYS A 50 -7.65 -9.05 8.65
C CYS A 50 -9.00 -9.34 9.32
N GLU A 51 -9.02 -9.59 10.64
CA GLU A 51 -10.25 -9.76 11.41
C GLU A 51 -11.11 -8.49 11.42
N LEU A 52 -10.50 -7.30 11.59
CA LEU A 52 -11.22 -6.03 11.47
C LEU A 52 -11.79 -5.84 10.05
N ALA A 53 -10.97 -6.01 9.03
CA ALA A 53 -11.38 -5.83 7.63
C ALA A 53 -12.39 -6.89 7.14
N ALA A 54 -12.43 -8.06 7.79
CA ALA A 54 -13.46 -9.07 7.51
C ALA A 54 -14.86 -8.60 7.91
N VAL A 55 -15.00 -7.74 8.94
CA VAL A 55 -16.30 -7.28 9.44
C VAL A 55 -16.57 -5.79 9.20
N ASP A 56 -15.55 -4.99 8.91
CA ASP A 56 -15.65 -3.57 8.60
C ASP A 56 -15.43 -3.33 7.09
N PRO A 57 -16.49 -3.01 6.32
CA PRO A 57 -16.39 -2.76 4.89
C PRO A 57 -15.46 -1.60 4.50
N ILE A 58 -15.41 -0.53 5.31
CA ILE A 58 -14.56 0.62 5.04
C ILE A 58 -13.09 0.23 5.26
N ALA A 59 -12.80 -0.55 6.31
CA ALA A 59 -11.44 -1.05 6.57
C ALA A 59 -11.00 -1.99 5.46
N ARG A 60 -11.91 -2.87 4.99
CA ARG A 60 -11.66 -3.76 3.86
C ARG A 60 -11.25 -2.98 2.61
N VAL A 61 -12.03 -1.97 2.24
CA VAL A 61 -11.79 -1.16 1.04
C VAL A 61 -10.54 -0.28 1.20
N PHE A 62 -10.27 0.24 2.40
CA PHE A 62 -9.08 1.05 2.68
C PHE A 62 -7.77 0.37 2.25
N PHE A 63 -7.62 -0.93 2.52
CA PHE A 63 -6.41 -1.67 2.14
C PHE A 63 -6.29 -1.99 0.64
N PHE A 64 -7.35 -1.75 -0.14
CA PHE A 64 -7.36 -1.88 -1.60
C PHE A 64 -7.13 -0.55 -2.33
N LEU A 65 -7.21 0.58 -1.62
CA LEU A 65 -7.00 1.90 -2.19
C LEU A 65 -5.61 2.06 -2.82
N LYS A 66 -5.49 3.00 -3.76
CA LYS A 66 -4.22 3.35 -4.41
C LYS A 66 -3.28 3.95 -3.36
N ARG A 67 -2.02 3.52 -3.35
CA ARG A 67 -1.03 3.91 -2.34
C ARG A 67 0.36 4.08 -2.92
N ASN A 68 1.18 4.86 -2.23
CA ASN A 68 2.62 4.91 -2.45
C ASN A 68 3.35 4.19 -1.32
N ILE A 69 4.40 3.45 -1.65
CA ILE A 69 5.27 2.81 -0.66
C ILE A 69 6.51 3.69 -0.49
N LEU A 70 6.70 4.21 0.72
CA LEU A 70 7.85 5.00 1.09
C LEU A 70 8.77 4.17 1.98
N ARG A 71 10.05 4.08 1.59
CA ARG A 71 11.08 3.45 2.42
C ARG A 71 11.86 4.54 3.14
N VAL A 72 11.84 4.53 4.47
CA VAL A 72 12.55 5.52 5.29
C VAL A 72 13.78 4.85 5.91
N PRO A 73 15.01 5.15 5.46
CA PRO A 73 16.20 4.39 5.83
C PRO A 73 16.61 4.48 7.32
N TRP A 74 16.01 5.39 8.09
CA TRP A 74 16.50 5.81 9.41
C TRP A 74 15.52 5.59 10.58
N ILE A 75 14.31 5.06 10.34
CA ILE A 75 13.30 4.85 11.40
C ILE A 75 13.16 3.36 11.68
N TYR A 76 12.99 2.99 12.96
CA TYR A 76 12.66 1.63 13.45
C TYR A 76 11.48 0.95 12.69
N ARG A 77 10.74 1.70 11.88
CA ARG A 77 9.72 1.23 10.93
C ARG A 77 10.07 1.73 9.52
N PRO A 78 10.80 0.94 8.73
CA PRO A 78 11.40 1.41 7.48
C PRO A 78 10.40 1.53 6.33
N LEU A 79 9.14 1.15 6.52
CA LEU A 79 8.14 1.08 5.45
C LEU A 79 6.85 1.81 5.84
N ILE A 80 6.46 2.78 5.01
CA ILE A 80 5.22 3.54 5.16
C ILE A 80 4.38 3.33 3.90
N ALA A 81 3.14 2.88 4.06
CA ALA A 81 2.15 2.89 3.00
C ALA A 81 1.32 4.16 3.10
N SER A 82 1.44 5.05 2.12
CA SER A 82 0.77 6.36 2.08
C SER A 82 -0.42 6.34 1.13
N PHE A 83 -1.61 6.63 1.66
CA PHE A 83 -2.89 6.66 0.96
C PHE A 83 -3.35 8.11 0.81
N PRO A 84 -3.22 8.71 -0.38
CA PRO A 84 -3.73 10.05 -0.63
C PRO A 84 -5.26 10.00 -0.78
N VAL A 85 -5.98 10.98 -0.22
CA VAL A 85 -7.44 10.99 -0.12
C VAL A 85 -7.97 12.44 -0.13
N LEU A 86 -9.10 12.69 -0.81
CA LEU A 86 -9.85 13.97 -0.81
C LEU A 86 -11.28 13.73 -0.29
N LEU A 87 -11.70 14.40 0.79
CA LEU A 87 -12.96 14.10 1.49
C LEU A 87 -13.56 15.28 2.28
N PRO A 88 -14.82 15.67 1.99
CA PRO A 88 -15.35 15.94 0.65
C PRO A 88 -14.50 17.01 -0.07
N TYR A 89 -14.85 17.44 -1.29
CA TYR A 89 -14.07 18.45 -2.02
C TYR A 89 -14.93 19.25 -3.02
N ASP A 90 -14.44 20.42 -3.42
CA ASP A 90 -15.04 21.24 -4.49
C ASP A 90 -14.68 20.63 -5.86
N GLU A 91 -15.61 19.88 -6.45
CA GLU A 91 -15.44 19.23 -7.76
C GLU A 91 -15.12 20.25 -8.87
N ARG A 92 -15.69 21.46 -8.84
CA ARG A 92 -15.39 22.49 -9.85
C ARG A 92 -13.94 22.93 -9.73
N PHE A 93 -13.45 23.13 -8.51
CA PHE A 93 -12.07 23.50 -8.24
C PHE A 93 -11.08 22.43 -8.70
N VAL A 94 -11.32 21.17 -8.31
CA VAL A 94 -10.44 20.05 -8.65
C VAL A 94 -10.35 19.89 -10.18
N ASN A 95 -11.45 20.08 -10.89
CA ASN A 95 -11.47 20.06 -12.36
C ASN A 95 -10.63 21.18 -12.99
N LEU A 96 -10.56 22.37 -12.39
CA LEU A 96 -9.65 23.43 -12.85
C LEU A 96 -8.18 23.01 -12.71
N ILE A 97 -7.83 22.34 -11.60
CA ILE A 97 -6.46 21.85 -11.39
C ILE A 97 -6.10 20.79 -12.44
N PHE A 98 -6.99 19.83 -12.71
CA PHE A 98 -6.75 18.80 -13.73
C PHE A 98 -6.63 19.36 -15.14
N LYS A 99 -7.40 20.39 -15.47
CA LYS A 99 -7.31 21.10 -16.75
C LYS A 99 -6.11 22.04 -16.84
N LYS A 100 -5.32 22.17 -15.77
CA LYS A 100 -4.21 23.12 -15.64
C LYS A 100 -4.65 24.55 -15.98
N ASP A 101 -5.83 24.93 -15.48
CA ASP A 101 -6.37 26.26 -15.73
C ASP A 101 -5.44 27.33 -15.16
N LYS A 102 -5.15 28.37 -15.94
CA LYS A 102 -4.19 29.44 -15.58
C LYS A 102 -4.53 30.12 -14.26
N SER A 103 -5.82 30.20 -13.90
CA SER A 103 -6.28 30.84 -12.67
C SER A 103 -5.84 30.13 -11.39
N VAL A 104 -5.50 28.84 -11.47
CA VAL A 104 -5.11 28.01 -10.30
C VAL A 104 -3.74 27.35 -10.45
N TYR A 105 -3.22 27.25 -11.67
CA TYR A 105 -2.00 26.47 -11.93
C TYR A 105 -0.71 27.29 -11.85
N ALA A 106 -0.78 28.62 -11.95
CA ALA A 106 0.40 29.49 -11.85
C ALA A 106 1.24 29.28 -10.57
N PRO A 107 0.64 29.09 -9.36
CA PRO A 107 1.40 28.75 -8.16
C PRO A 107 2.12 27.40 -8.25
N VAL A 108 1.56 26.42 -8.99
CA VAL A 108 2.20 25.11 -9.20
C VAL A 108 3.43 25.27 -10.08
N GLU A 109 3.36 26.07 -11.14
CA GLU A 109 4.50 26.34 -12.02
C GLU A 109 5.60 27.15 -11.32
N ALA A 110 5.23 28.09 -10.45
CA ALA A 110 6.18 28.79 -9.59
C ALA A 110 6.88 27.82 -8.62
N ALA A 111 6.11 26.99 -7.92
CA ALA A 111 6.63 25.97 -7.03
C ALA A 111 7.59 25.00 -7.74
N GLN A 112 7.24 24.56 -8.96
CA GLN A 112 8.07 23.67 -9.76
C GLN A 112 9.40 24.33 -10.11
N ARG A 113 9.39 25.59 -10.56
CA ARG A 113 10.63 26.34 -10.84
C ARG A 113 11.50 26.49 -9.60
N ASP A 114 10.89 26.72 -8.44
CA ASP A 114 11.63 26.81 -7.18
C ASP A 114 12.30 25.48 -6.81
N VAL A 115 11.60 24.36 -6.98
CA VAL A 115 12.16 23.00 -6.80
C VAL A 115 13.28 22.73 -7.80
N ASP A 116 13.08 23.02 -9.07
CA ASP A 116 14.08 22.80 -10.11
C ASP A 116 15.35 23.64 -9.84
N SER A 117 15.18 24.87 -9.32
CA SER A 117 16.30 25.75 -8.94
C SER A 117 17.16 25.23 -7.78
N LEU A 118 16.68 24.23 -7.02
CA LEU A 118 17.44 23.64 -5.93
C LEU A 118 18.40 22.55 -6.37
N VAL A 119 18.21 21.96 -7.56
CA VAL A 119 18.99 20.79 -8.00
C VAL A 119 20.48 21.09 -7.96
N ASP A 120 20.89 22.21 -8.56
CA ASP A 120 22.30 22.62 -8.60
C ASP A 120 22.85 22.96 -7.21
N VAL A 121 22.03 23.59 -6.35
CA VAL A 121 22.42 23.99 -5.00
C VAL A 121 22.62 22.77 -4.09
N ILE A 122 21.71 21.80 -4.17
CA ILE A 122 21.81 20.54 -3.42
C ILE A 122 23.02 19.76 -3.93
N PHE A 123 23.22 19.68 -5.24
CA PHE A 123 24.36 18.98 -5.82
C PHE A 123 25.71 19.60 -5.42
N GLU A 124 25.82 20.93 -5.41
CA GLU A 124 27.00 21.65 -4.94
C GLU A 124 27.27 21.35 -3.45
N LEU A 125 26.23 21.42 -2.60
CA LEU A 125 26.35 21.12 -1.18
C LEU A 125 26.73 19.65 -0.92
N GLU A 126 26.10 18.71 -1.62
CA GLU A 126 26.44 17.29 -1.55
C GLU A 126 27.88 17.05 -1.99
N ALA A 127 28.33 17.66 -3.09
CA ALA A 127 29.69 17.51 -3.59
C ALA A 127 30.73 18.09 -2.61
N GLU A 128 30.51 19.28 -2.04
CA GLU A 128 31.41 19.87 -1.05
C GLU A 128 31.47 19.07 0.25
N THR A 129 30.31 18.65 0.76
CA THR A 129 30.23 17.84 1.99
C THR A 129 30.82 16.45 1.79
N PHE A 130 30.45 15.76 0.71
CA PHE A 130 31.02 14.46 0.35
C PHE A 130 32.52 14.57 0.11
N GLY A 131 32.98 15.61 -0.60
CA GLY A 131 34.40 15.89 -0.83
C GLY A 131 35.17 16.07 0.48
N LEU A 132 34.63 16.82 1.43
CA LEU A 132 35.21 16.96 2.77
C LEU A 132 35.32 15.61 3.48
N PHE A 133 34.23 14.85 3.55
CA PHE A 133 34.23 13.54 4.23
C PHE A 133 35.16 12.54 3.55
N LEU A 134 35.21 12.52 2.21
CA LEU A 134 36.11 11.66 1.45
C LEU A 134 37.57 12.06 1.66
N LEU A 135 37.91 13.35 1.65
CA LEU A 135 39.26 13.83 1.93
C LEU A 135 39.72 13.42 3.33
N GLU A 136 38.86 13.55 4.34
CA GLU A 136 39.19 13.14 5.71
C GLU A 136 39.26 11.61 5.86
N LEU A 137 38.37 10.85 5.23
CA LEU A 137 38.47 9.38 5.15
C LEU A 137 39.77 8.96 4.47
N MET A 138 40.14 9.65 3.40
CA MET A 138 41.40 9.44 2.69
C MET A 138 42.61 9.91 3.48
N LYS A 139 42.50 10.51 4.67
CA LYS A 139 43.65 10.72 5.58
C LYS A 139 43.91 9.50 6.48
N ASP A 140 42.94 8.60 6.63
CA ASP A 140 43.09 7.36 7.40
C ASP A 140 43.95 6.33 6.61
N PRO A 141 45.15 5.95 7.12
CA PRO A 141 46.04 5.01 6.46
C PRO A 141 45.43 3.61 6.25
N ILE A 142 44.53 3.19 7.15
CA ILE A 142 43.86 1.90 7.09
C ILE A 142 42.76 1.93 6.02
N PHE A 143 42.06 3.06 5.88
CA PHE A 143 41.10 3.22 4.79
C PHE A 143 41.79 3.19 3.42
N ARG A 144 42.91 3.92 3.27
CA ARG A 144 43.74 3.89 2.05
C ARG A 144 44.23 2.48 1.70
N SER A 145 44.74 1.73 2.69
CA SER A 145 45.25 0.38 2.46
C SER A 145 44.13 -0.59 2.08
N THR A 146 42.92 -0.39 2.62
CA THR A 146 41.75 -1.21 2.28
C THR A 146 41.26 -0.95 0.86
N LEU A 147 41.24 0.32 0.43
CA LEU A 147 40.94 0.71 -0.95
C LEU A 147 41.97 0.16 -1.95
N ALA A 148 43.26 0.31 -1.63
CA ALA A 148 44.37 -0.15 -2.48
C ALA A 148 44.38 -1.68 -2.65
N THR A 149 43.97 -2.43 -1.63
CA THR A 149 43.95 -3.91 -1.67
C THR A 149 42.69 -4.50 -2.26
N ARG A 150 41.66 -3.69 -2.59
CA ARG A 150 40.31 -4.13 -3.04
C ARG A 150 39.67 -5.20 -2.16
N ARG A 151 40.14 -5.36 -0.91
CA ARG A 151 39.58 -6.35 0.02
C ARG A 151 38.34 -5.76 0.68
N PRO A 152 37.20 -6.46 0.65
CA PRO A 152 36.00 -5.95 1.30
C PRO A 152 36.23 -5.83 2.81
N LEU A 153 35.79 -4.70 3.38
CA LEU A 153 35.78 -4.48 4.82
C LEU A 153 34.91 -5.55 5.47
N LYS A 154 35.50 -6.34 6.36
CA LYS A 154 34.86 -7.55 6.92
C LYS A 154 33.62 -7.26 7.77
N LYS A 155 33.39 -6.01 8.24
CA LYS A 155 32.26 -5.63 9.11
C LYS A 155 31.78 -4.18 8.87
N PRO A 156 30.53 -3.96 8.42
CA PRO A 156 29.94 -2.62 8.25
C PRO A 156 29.95 -1.74 9.51
N LYS A 157 29.89 -2.35 10.70
CA LYS A 157 29.96 -1.65 12.00
C LYS A 157 31.26 -0.88 12.21
N ASP A 158 32.37 -1.37 11.67
CA ASP A 158 33.67 -0.73 11.84
C ASP A 158 33.81 0.51 10.93
N ILE A 159 33.09 0.54 9.81
CA ILE A 159 32.97 1.71 8.93
C ILE A 159 32.14 2.79 9.61
N LEU A 160 30.99 2.42 10.17
CA LEU A 160 30.11 3.36 10.88
C LEU A 160 30.82 4.02 12.08
N LYS A 161 31.54 3.24 12.89
CA LYS A 161 32.35 3.79 14.00
C LYS A 161 33.42 4.77 13.53
N ARG A 162 34.00 4.54 12.35
CA ARG A 162 34.99 5.46 11.76
C ARG A 162 34.34 6.73 11.25
N ILE A 163 33.20 6.62 10.56
CA ILE A 163 32.40 7.77 10.15
C ILE A 163 32.01 8.61 11.39
N ASP A 164 31.59 7.97 12.48
CA ASP A 164 31.30 8.66 13.75
C ASP A 164 32.54 9.37 14.32
N SER A 165 33.72 8.73 14.30
CA SER A 165 34.98 9.37 14.76
C SER A 165 35.41 10.55 13.90
N LEU A 166 35.07 10.54 12.60
CA LEU A 166 35.36 11.61 11.66
C LEU A 166 34.39 12.79 11.83
N ILE A 167 33.11 12.51 12.05
CA ILE A 167 32.08 13.53 12.32
C ILE A 167 32.34 14.21 13.67
N THR A 168 32.88 13.48 14.64
CA THR A 168 33.21 14.00 15.98
C THR A 168 34.57 14.69 16.06
N ASN A 169 35.42 14.58 15.03
CA ASN A 169 36.72 15.25 14.98
C ASN A 169 36.55 16.79 14.95
N PRO A 170 37.18 17.55 15.86
CA PRO A 170 37.05 19.00 15.92
C PRO A 170 37.41 19.75 14.62
N VAL A 171 38.39 19.26 13.87
CA VAL A 171 38.86 19.89 12.62
C VAL A 171 37.84 19.68 11.51
N THR A 172 37.39 18.43 11.31
CA THR A 172 36.35 18.09 10.35
C THR A 172 35.04 18.80 10.67
N ARG A 173 34.66 18.84 11.94
CA ARG A 173 33.48 19.56 12.41
C ARG A 173 33.57 21.07 12.14
N LYS A 174 34.75 21.67 12.32
CA LYS A 174 34.97 23.09 12.01
C LYS A 174 34.82 23.37 10.51
N ALA A 175 35.42 22.53 9.67
CA ALA A 175 35.30 22.64 8.21
C ALA A 175 33.87 22.43 7.72
N PHE A 176 33.17 21.44 8.29
CA PHE A 176 31.75 21.21 8.00
C PHE A 176 30.88 22.41 8.40
N ASN A 177 31.11 22.97 9.60
CA ASN A 177 30.40 24.17 10.03
C ASN A 177 30.66 25.39 9.12
N GLU A 178 31.86 25.48 8.53
CA GLU A 178 32.20 26.53 7.57
C GLU A 178 31.46 26.36 6.25
N ILE A 179 31.35 25.12 5.73
CA ILE A 179 30.49 24.78 4.59
C ILE A 179 29.04 25.16 4.89
N MET A 180 28.51 24.75 6.05
CA MET A 180 27.13 25.08 6.45
C MET A 180 26.90 26.58 6.59
N ARG A 181 27.90 27.35 7.06
CA ARG A 181 27.82 28.81 7.14
C ARG A 181 27.85 29.46 5.77
N LYS A 182 28.74 28.99 4.87
CA LYS A 182 28.83 29.47 3.47
C LYS A 182 27.50 29.31 2.75
N HIS A 183 26.79 28.21 3.03
CA HIS A 183 25.49 27.90 2.41
C HIS A 183 24.29 28.29 3.27
N HIS A 184 24.44 29.08 4.33
CA HIS A 184 23.35 29.35 5.29
C HIS A 184 22.06 29.86 4.63
N ASP A 185 22.18 30.90 3.78
CA ASP A 185 21.03 31.48 3.09
C ASP A 185 20.41 30.51 2.07
N ARG A 186 21.27 29.70 1.42
CA ARG A 186 20.86 28.65 0.48
C ARG A 186 20.12 27.52 1.19
N LEU A 187 20.57 27.12 2.38
CA LEU A 187 19.90 26.15 3.25
C LEU A 187 18.53 26.65 3.67
N GLY A 188 18.39 27.93 3.99
CA GLY A 188 17.09 28.56 4.25
C GLY A 188 16.11 28.36 3.08
N LYS A 189 16.55 28.66 1.85
CA LYS A 189 15.77 28.41 0.63
C LYS A 189 15.46 26.93 0.42
N ILE A 190 16.43 26.03 0.65
CA ILE A 190 16.22 24.57 0.55
C ILE A 190 15.09 24.14 1.49
N PHE A 191 15.13 24.54 2.76
CA PHE A 191 14.09 24.18 3.73
C PHE A 191 12.74 24.78 3.36
N GLU A 192 12.70 26.02 2.89
CA GLU A 192 11.45 26.64 2.44
C GLU A 192 10.78 25.81 1.33
N VAL A 193 11.53 25.48 0.29
CA VAL A 193 11.02 24.72 -0.86
C VAL A 193 10.64 23.29 -0.45
N LEU A 194 11.47 22.62 0.37
CA LEU A 194 11.18 21.27 0.86
C LEU A 194 9.93 21.21 1.75
N LEU A 195 9.67 22.23 2.56
CA LEU A 195 8.56 22.25 3.51
C LEU A 195 7.27 22.84 2.91
N ARG A 196 7.35 23.72 1.91
CA ARG A 196 6.19 24.39 1.31
C ARG A 196 5.86 23.92 -0.09
N GLN A 197 6.84 23.92 -1.00
CA GLN A 197 6.62 23.70 -2.42
C GLN A 197 6.58 22.22 -2.80
N LEU A 198 7.51 21.42 -2.27
CA LEU A 198 7.56 19.98 -2.55
C LEU A 198 6.28 19.24 -2.11
N PRO A 199 5.69 19.51 -0.92
CA PRO A 199 4.45 18.86 -0.52
C PRO A 199 3.27 19.20 -1.42
N LEU A 200 3.24 20.44 -1.97
CA LEU A 200 2.25 20.90 -2.94
C LEU A 200 2.40 20.15 -4.26
N ILE A 201 3.59 20.14 -4.87
CA ILE A 201 3.84 19.48 -6.15
C ILE A 201 3.52 17.99 -6.05
N SER A 202 4.10 17.32 -5.05
CA SER A 202 3.80 15.92 -4.76
C SER A 202 2.31 15.70 -4.48
N GLY A 203 1.59 16.72 -4.00
CA GLY A 203 0.17 16.68 -3.73
C GLY A 203 -0.66 16.71 -5.00
N ILE A 204 -0.29 17.61 -5.92
CA ILE A 204 -0.89 17.73 -7.25
C ILE A 204 -0.67 16.47 -8.08
N GLU A 205 0.54 15.90 -8.06
CA GLU A 205 0.87 14.67 -8.78
C GLU A 205 -0.03 13.49 -8.39
N VAL A 206 -0.41 13.39 -7.12
CA VAL A 206 -1.27 12.31 -6.60
C VAL A 206 -2.75 12.67 -6.56
N LEU A 207 -3.13 13.88 -6.98
CA LEU A 207 -4.49 14.41 -6.80
C LEU A 207 -5.56 13.55 -7.47
N LYS A 208 -5.29 13.03 -8.66
CA LYS A 208 -6.20 12.11 -9.36
C LYS A 208 -6.47 10.84 -8.53
N ARG A 209 -5.41 10.24 -7.98
CA ARG A 209 -5.53 9.06 -7.10
C ARG A 209 -6.24 9.42 -5.79
N ALA A 210 -5.97 10.60 -5.25
CA ALA A 210 -6.61 11.10 -4.03
C ALA A 210 -8.13 11.24 -4.19
N LYS A 211 -8.56 11.79 -5.34
CA LYS A 211 -9.97 11.90 -5.73
C LYS A 211 -10.62 10.53 -5.84
N GLU A 212 -10.00 9.62 -6.58
CA GLU A 212 -10.52 8.25 -6.78
C GLU A 212 -10.65 7.48 -5.45
N ASN A 213 -9.65 7.59 -4.58
CA ASN A 213 -9.68 6.98 -3.25
C ASN A 213 -10.76 7.60 -2.35
N GLY A 214 -10.87 8.93 -2.37
CA GLY A 214 -11.88 9.65 -1.59
C GLY A 214 -13.31 9.32 -2.03
N ASP A 215 -13.55 9.35 -3.34
CA ASP A 215 -14.82 8.94 -3.94
C ASP A 215 -15.20 7.51 -3.53
N ALA A 216 -14.24 6.58 -3.56
CA ALA A 216 -14.49 5.20 -3.14
C ALA A 216 -14.83 5.09 -1.65
N LEU A 217 -14.09 5.77 -0.78
CA LEU A 217 -14.37 5.75 0.65
C LEU A 217 -15.73 6.38 0.98
N LEU A 218 -16.09 7.51 0.37
CA LEU A 218 -17.40 8.14 0.58
C LEU A 218 -18.52 7.23 0.13
N GLU A 219 -18.42 6.61 -1.04
CA GLU A 219 -19.47 5.71 -1.53
C GLU A 219 -19.74 4.58 -0.55
N ILE A 220 -18.68 3.90 -0.07
CA ILE A 220 -18.80 2.81 0.90
C ILE A 220 -19.27 3.29 2.27
N ALA A 221 -18.89 4.51 2.66
CA ALA A 221 -19.32 5.11 3.91
C ALA A 221 -20.70 5.79 3.83
N ASN A 222 -21.44 5.65 2.72
CA ASN A 222 -22.70 6.35 2.48
C ASN A 222 -22.58 7.87 2.68
N ASN A 223 -21.52 8.45 2.13
CA ASN A 223 -21.12 9.86 2.23
C ASN A 223 -20.88 10.37 3.66
N SER A 224 -20.58 9.49 4.61
CA SER A 224 -20.29 9.87 6.00
C SER A 224 -18.78 9.87 6.30
N VAL A 225 -18.18 11.06 6.43
CA VAL A 225 -16.77 11.19 6.88
C VAL A 225 -16.60 10.68 8.32
N GLN A 226 -17.62 10.83 9.16
CA GLN A 226 -17.61 10.30 10.52
C GLN A 226 -17.36 8.79 10.54
N LYS A 227 -18.06 8.00 9.70
CA LYS A 227 -17.84 6.55 9.61
C LYS A 227 -16.41 6.21 9.17
N ILE A 228 -15.85 7.00 8.25
CA ILE A 228 -14.45 6.82 7.82
C ILE A 228 -13.50 7.08 8.99
N ASN A 229 -13.71 8.16 9.75
CA ASN A 229 -12.93 8.47 10.94
C ASN A 229 -13.02 7.36 11.99
N GLU A 230 -14.22 6.85 12.30
CA GLU A 230 -14.44 5.75 13.24
C GLU A 230 -13.73 4.45 12.81
N THR A 231 -13.72 4.14 11.52
CA THR A 231 -12.94 3.02 10.98
C THR A 231 -11.44 3.26 11.10
N LEU A 232 -10.94 4.43 10.72
CA LEU A 232 -9.52 4.75 10.78
C LEU A 232 -9.00 4.78 12.23
N LEU A 233 -9.82 5.19 13.19
CA LEU A 233 -9.54 5.05 14.63
C LEU A 233 -9.36 3.59 15.03
N ARG A 234 -10.26 2.70 14.60
CA ARG A 234 -10.15 1.25 14.85
C ARG A 234 -8.90 0.63 14.20
N VAL A 235 -8.55 1.05 12.98
CA VAL A 235 -7.29 0.69 12.33
C VAL A 235 -6.09 1.22 13.14
N GLY A 236 -6.14 2.47 13.60
CA GLY A 236 -5.12 3.13 14.42
C GLY A 236 -4.82 2.43 15.74
N ASN A 237 -5.82 1.74 16.31
CA ASN A 237 -5.68 0.91 17.51
C ASN A 237 -4.98 -0.45 17.27
N ILE A 238 -4.77 -0.82 16.00
CA ILE A 238 -4.07 -2.05 15.61
C ILE A 238 -2.70 -1.70 15.04
N ILE A 239 -2.64 -0.71 14.15
CA ILE A 239 -1.43 -0.29 13.47
C ILE A 239 -1.22 1.23 13.60
N PRO A 240 0.01 1.71 13.82
CA PRO A 240 0.25 3.14 13.99
C PRO A 240 -0.01 3.92 12.70
N LEU A 241 -0.92 4.88 12.81
CA LEU A 241 -1.27 5.80 11.73
C LEU A 241 -0.65 7.18 11.98
N SER A 242 -0.37 7.87 10.90
CA SER A 242 -0.18 9.33 10.90
C SER A 242 -0.91 9.90 9.70
N TYR A 243 -1.19 11.19 9.69
CA TYR A 243 -1.63 11.83 8.46
C TYR A 243 -1.03 13.22 8.30
N ASN A 244 -0.89 13.61 7.03
CA ASN A 244 -0.59 14.97 6.63
C ASN A 244 -1.77 15.52 5.84
N ALA A 245 -2.13 16.78 6.04
CA ALA A 245 -3.17 17.46 5.27
C ALA A 245 -2.67 18.81 4.76
N ILE A 246 -3.10 19.18 3.55
CA ILE A 246 -2.87 20.49 2.95
C ILE A 246 -4.15 21.00 2.30
N CYS A 247 -4.54 22.24 2.57
CA CYS A 247 -5.66 22.87 1.87
C CYS A 247 -5.22 23.40 0.51
N LEU A 248 -5.68 22.78 -0.57
CA LEU A 248 -5.32 23.19 -1.92
C LEU A 248 -5.94 24.55 -2.29
N GLU A 249 -7.06 24.91 -1.69
CA GLU A 249 -7.69 26.23 -1.90
C GLU A 249 -6.90 27.36 -1.25
N CYS A 250 -6.33 27.15 -0.06
CA CYS A 250 -5.43 28.13 0.55
C CYS A 250 -4.27 28.45 -0.38
N VAL A 251 -3.69 27.42 -1.01
CA VAL A 251 -2.48 27.56 -1.83
C VAL A 251 -2.79 28.09 -3.21
N LEU A 252 -3.72 27.45 -3.93
CA LEU A 252 -3.90 27.69 -5.37
C LEU A 252 -4.97 28.72 -5.69
N ARG A 253 -6.05 28.79 -4.90
CA ARG A 253 -7.18 29.68 -5.12
C ARG A 253 -7.03 31.01 -4.39
N LYS A 254 -6.63 30.95 -3.11
CA LYS A 254 -6.55 32.11 -2.21
C LYS A 254 -5.13 32.65 -2.05
N GLN A 255 -4.12 31.86 -2.39
CA GLN A 255 -2.69 32.21 -2.30
C GLN A 255 -2.35 32.82 -0.93
N LEU A 256 -2.84 32.20 0.14
CA LEU A 256 -2.60 32.68 1.50
C LEU A 256 -1.10 32.58 1.84
N PRO A 257 -0.54 33.57 2.56
CA PRO A 257 0.88 33.56 2.92
C PRO A 257 1.25 32.39 3.86
N MET A 258 0.27 31.90 4.63
CA MET A 258 0.42 30.75 5.51
C MET A 258 -0.73 29.77 5.23
N PRO A 259 -0.62 28.93 4.18
CA PRO A 259 -1.69 28.00 3.84
C PRO A 259 -1.85 26.93 4.90
N PHE A 260 -3.07 26.44 5.07
CA PHE A 260 -3.35 25.41 6.06
C PHE A 260 -2.60 24.12 5.74
N GLN A 261 -1.82 23.68 6.72
CA GLN A 261 -1.15 22.39 6.75
C GLN A 261 -1.32 21.78 8.13
N ALA A 262 -1.52 20.47 8.20
CA ALA A 262 -1.56 19.74 9.46
C ALA A 262 -0.80 18.42 9.35
N THR A 263 -0.10 18.07 10.42
CA THR A 263 0.63 16.80 10.55
C THR A 263 0.31 16.22 11.92
N LEU A 264 -0.28 15.04 11.95
CA LEU A 264 -0.51 14.28 13.18
C LEU A 264 0.24 12.97 13.12
N LEU A 265 1.08 12.72 14.13
CA LEU A 265 1.93 11.54 14.23
C LEU A 265 1.42 10.60 15.31
N TYR A 266 1.19 9.33 14.97
CA TYR A 266 0.90 8.25 15.93
C TYR A 266 -0.23 8.56 16.93
N THR A 267 -1.24 9.30 16.48
CA THR A 267 -2.34 9.73 17.33
C THR A 267 -3.37 8.60 17.52
N LYS A 268 -3.88 8.49 18.75
CA LYS A 268 -5.07 7.69 19.05
C LYS A 268 -6.36 8.44 18.71
N ASP A 269 -6.27 9.75 18.48
CA ASP A 269 -7.34 10.66 18.10
C ASP A 269 -7.16 11.03 16.63
N PHE A 270 -7.48 10.07 15.76
CA PHE A 270 -7.43 10.24 14.31
C PHE A 270 -8.75 10.83 13.80
N SER A 271 -8.72 12.04 13.26
CA SER A 271 -9.86 12.65 12.57
C SER A 271 -9.43 13.37 11.29
N LEU A 272 -10.15 13.10 10.21
CA LEU A 272 -9.98 13.79 8.94
C LEU A 272 -10.70 15.14 9.00
N ILE A 273 -9.99 16.18 8.60
CA ILE A 273 -10.47 17.56 8.58
C ILE A 273 -11.27 17.79 7.30
N GLU A 274 -12.55 18.07 7.42
CA GLU A 274 -13.45 18.27 6.26
C GLU A 274 -13.42 19.71 5.72
N ARG A 275 -13.13 20.68 6.60
CA ARG A 275 -13.11 22.11 6.24
C ARG A 275 -11.88 22.80 6.78
N CYS A 276 -11.30 23.63 5.94
CA CYS A 276 -10.09 24.37 6.27
C CYS A 276 -10.44 25.47 7.26
N HIS A 277 -9.84 25.46 8.45
CA HIS A 277 -10.12 26.48 9.46
C HIS A 277 -9.60 27.88 9.07
N GLN A 278 -8.72 27.99 8.07
CA GLN A 278 -8.18 29.28 7.61
C GLN A 278 -9.02 29.91 6.49
N CYS A 279 -9.41 29.14 5.48
CA CYS A 279 -10.11 29.68 4.29
C CYS A 279 -11.54 29.18 4.13
N SER A 280 -12.01 28.31 5.03
CA SER A 280 -13.30 27.58 4.95
C SER A 280 -13.47 26.71 3.71
N GLY A 281 -12.41 26.51 2.92
CA GLY A 281 -12.42 25.63 1.74
C GLY A 281 -12.52 24.15 2.13
N GLU A 282 -13.08 23.37 1.22
CA GLU A 282 -13.36 21.93 1.41
C GLU A 282 -12.31 21.07 0.73
N THR A 283 -11.51 21.60 -0.20
CA THR A 283 -10.53 20.81 -0.95
C THR A 283 -9.24 20.61 -0.16
N ILE A 284 -9.28 19.68 0.79
CA ILE A 284 -8.16 19.29 1.64
C ILE A 284 -7.61 17.96 1.17
N LEU A 285 -6.34 17.96 0.76
CA LEU A 285 -5.63 16.74 0.41
C LEU A 285 -5.06 16.10 1.66
N HIS A 286 -5.60 14.95 2.03
CA HIS A 286 -5.08 14.10 3.11
C HIS A 286 -4.10 13.07 2.56
N ARG A 287 -3.07 12.76 3.34
CA ARG A 287 -2.17 11.61 3.15
C ARG A 287 -2.19 10.78 4.42
N ILE A 288 -2.96 9.70 4.40
CA ILE A 288 -3.06 8.76 5.52
C ILE A 288 -1.90 7.78 5.40
N ASN A 289 -1.05 7.73 6.41
CA ASN A 289 0.19 6.96 6.40
C ASN A 289 0.10 5.81 7.41
N VAL A 290 0.17 4.58 6.89
CA VAL A 290 0.27 3.36 7.68
C VAL A 290 1.74 3.04 7.89
N HIS A 291 2.18 3.07 9.15
CA HIS A 291 3.56 2.71 9.51
C HIS A 291 3.66 1.23 9.76
N ALA A 292 4.22 0.49 8.79
CA ALA A 292 4.26 -0.96 8.85
C ALA A 292 5.17 -1.44 10.00
N PRO A 293 4.64 -2.16 11.01
CA PRO A 293 5.46 -2.89 11.95
C PRO A 293 6.21 -4.03 11.24
N SER A 294 7.27 -4.55 11.86
CA SER A 294 8.16 -5.54 11.26
C SER A 294 7.45 -6.78 10.71
N ASP A 295 6.37 -7.19 11.37
CA ASP A 295 5.54 -8.35 11.01
C ASP A 295 4.54 -8.08 9.88
N LEU A 296 4.39 -6.82 9.42
CA LEU A 296 3.53 -6.45 8.29
C LEU A 296 4.32 -6.01 7.05
N ILE A 297 5.62 -5.70 7.18
CA ILE A 297 6.47 -5.21 6.09
C ILE A 297 6.39 -6.11 4.87
N ALA A 298 6.61 -7.42 5.03
CA ALA A 298 6.63 -8.37 3.92
C ALA A 298 5.25 -8.49 3.26
N LEU A 299 4.17 -8.58 4.05
CA LEU A 299 2.79 -8.63 3.53
C LEU A 299 2.41 -7.40 2.71
N ILE A 300 2.90 -6.22 3.12
CA ILE A 300 2.68 -4.98 2.38
C ILE A 300 3.52 -4.94 1.10
N GLN A 301 4.79 -5.35 1.16
CA GLN A 301 5.71 -5.30 0.03
C GLN A 301 5.34 -6.30 -1.07
N ASP A 302 4.94 -7.51 -0.67
CA ASP A 302 4.59 -8.60 -1.58
C ASP A 302 3.10 -8.57 -1.98
N GLU A 303 2.37 -7.51 -1.62
CA GLU A 303 0.94 -7.30 -1.91
C GLU A 303 -0.02 -8.40 -1.42
N GLN A 304 0.37 -9.15 -0.39
CA GLN A 304 -0.40 -10.27 0.15
C GLN A 304 -1.47 -9.87 1.18
N LEU A 305 -1.39 -8.67 1.75
CA LEU A 305 -2.39 -8.22 2.74
C LEU A 305 -3.83 -8.20 2.18
N PRO A 306 -4.09 -7.66 0.97
CA PRO A 306 -5.40 -7.78 0.32
C PRO A 306 -5.91 -9.23 0.17
N GLU A 307 -5.04 -10.16 -0.24
CA GLU A 307 -5.39 -11.59 -0.37
C GLU A 307 -5.82 -12.18 0.97
N ALA A 308 -5.05 -11.91 2.03
CA ALA A 308 -5.37 -12.35 3.38
C ALA A 308 -6.70 -11.76 3.89
N ILE A 309 -6.97 -10.48 3.65
CA ILE A 309 -8.25 -9.84 4.01
C ILE A 309 -9.43 -10.53 3.33
N VAL A 310 -9.30 -10.85 2.03
CA VAL A 310 -10.34 -11.59 1.28
C VAL A 310 -10.53 -13.00 1.86
N GLY A 311 -9.44 -13.72 2.15
CA GLY A 311 -9.51 -15.04 2.77
C GLY A 311 -10.20 -15.03 4.14
N TYR A 312 -9.89 -14.05 4.99
CA TYR A 312 -10.54 -13.86 6.29
C TYR A 312 -12.02 -13.48 6.16
N THR A 313 -12.39 -12.73 5.12
CA THR A 313 -13.79 -12.39 4.81
C THR A 313 -14.57 -13.64 4.41
N LEU A 314 -14.03 -14.44 3.48
CA LEU A 314 -14.62 -15.71 3.05
C LEU A 314 -14.83 -16.68 4.22
N ALA A 315 -13.88 -16.75 5.13
CA ALA A 315 -13.95 -17.65 6.27
C ALA A 315 -15.05 -17.27 7.30
N GLN A 316 -15.61 -16.06 7.26
CA GLN A 316 -16.76 -15.69 8.10
C GLN A 316 -18.05 -16.40 7.65
N LEU A 317 -18.13 -16.80 6.38
CA LEU A 317 -19.31 -17.44 5.83
C LEU A 317 -19.54 -18.81 6.49
N GLU A 318 -20.80 -19.07 6.85
CA GLU A 318 -21.20 -20.31 7.49
C GLU A 318 -20.96 -21.54 6.60
N ASP A 319 -21.16 -21.40 5.29
CA ASP A 319 -21.04 -22.47 4.30
C ASP A 319 -19.59 -22.79 3.93
N VAL A 320 -18.64 -21.92 4.27
CA VAL A 320 -17.21 -22.13 4.01
C VAL A 320 -16.61 -22.99 5.12
N GLU A 321 -15.90 -24.06 4.75
CA GLU A 321 -15.23 -24.97 5.67
C GLU A 321 -13.75 -24.60 5.84
N GLU A 322 -13.02 -24.44 4.74
CA GLU A 322 -11.59 -24.13 4.73
C GLU A 322 -11.27 -23.02 3.71
N VAL A 323 -10.25 -22.22 3.99
CA VAL A 323 -9.75 -21.16 3.11
C VAL A 323 -8.23 -21.19 3.10
N PHE A 324 -7.64 -21.46 1.94
CA PHE A 324 -6.20 -21.38 1.71
C PHE A 324 -5.85 -20.04 1.08
N VAL A 325 -4.84 -19.36 1.63
CA VAL A 325 -4.38 -18.08 1.12
C VAL A 325 -3.00 -18.25 0.51
N HIS A 326 -2.86 -17.76 -0.73
CA HIS A 326 -1.63 -17.63 -1.48
C HIS A 326 -0.87 -18.96 -1.57
N LYS A 327 -1.50 -19.95 -2.22
CA LYS A 327 -0.98 -21.32 -2.33
C LYS A 327 -0.78 -21.73 -3.77
N LYS A 328 0.12 -22.68 -3.96
CA LYS A 328 0.33 -23.35 -5.24
C LYS A 328 -0.44 -24.66 -5.23
N ILE A 329 -1.41 -24.80 -6.13
CA ILE A 329 -2.31 -25.94 -6.15
C ILE A 329 -2.06 -26.78 -7.40
N ASN A 330 -1.92 -28.09 -7.22
CA ASN A 330 -1.83 -29.07 -8.28
C ASN A 330 -3.07 -29.98 -8.23
N PRO A 331 -3.90 -30.02 -9.29
CA PRO A 331 -4.96 -31.00 -9.36
C PRO A 331 -4.38 -32.39 -9.67
N VAL A 332 -4.95 -33.42 -9.06
CA VAL A 332 -4.65 -34.82 -9.36
C VAL A 332 -5.80 -35.38 -10.19
N ILE A 333 -5.49 -35.79 -11.42
CA ILE A 333 -6.49 -36.28 -12.38
C ILE A 333 -6.06 -37.67 -12.83
N ASN A 334 -6.92 -38.67 -12.63
CA ASN A 334 -6.63 -40.08 -12.94
C ASN A 334 -5.32 -40.56 -12.30
N GLY A 335 -5.10 -40.21 -11.03
CA GLY A 335 -3.88 -40.55 -10.27
C GLY A 335 -2.62 -39.77 -10.65
N SER A 336 -2.67 -38.92 -11.68
CA SER A 336 -1.51 -38.14 -12.15
C SER A 336 -1.56 -36.69 -11.66
N VAL A 337 -0.47 -36.23 -11.06
CA VAL A 337 -0.31 -34.84 -10.62
C VAL A 337 -0.13 -33.93 -11.85
N ARG A 338 -1.03 -32.97 -12.04
CA ARG A 338 -0.97 -32.01 -13.15
C ARG A 338 -0.10 -30.81 -12.82
N GLN A 339 0.12 -29.97 -13.82
CA GLN A 339 0.79 -28.68 -13.64
C GLN A 339 0.05 -27.83 -12.62
N SER A 340 0.82 -27.07 -11.85
CA SER A 340 0.32 -26.22 -10.78
C SER A 340 -0.20 -24.87 -11.26
N ALA A 341 -1.16 -24.29 -10.54
CA ALA A 341 -1.47 -22.86 -10.56
C ALA A 341 -1.24 -22.26 -9.17
N GLN A 342 -0.69 -21.04 -9.10
CA GLN A 342 -0.77 -20.24 -7.86
C GLN A 342 -2.18 -19.69 -7.77
N ILE A 343 -2.82 -19.79 -6.61
CA ILE A 343 -4.16 -19.30 -6.32
C ILE A 343 -4.05 -18.36 -5.11
N ASP A 344 -4.56 -17.14 -5.26
CA ASP A 344 -4.48 -16.11 -4.22
C ASP A 344 -5.38 -16.46 -3.03
N VAL A 345 -6.62 -16.88 -3.29
CA VAL A 345 -7.50 -17.46 -2.27
C VAL A 345 -8.30 -18.62 -2.85
N LEU A 346 -8.22 -19.77 -2.19
CA LEU A 346 -9.02 -20.96 -2.48
C LEU A 346 -9.92 -21.24 -1.29
N ALA A 347 -11.24 -21.26 -1.47
CA ALA A 347 -12.17 -21.68 -0.43
C ALA A 347 -12.84 -23.02 -0.79
N ILE A 348 -12.93 -23.89 0.21
CA ILE A 348 -13.67 -25.14 0.17
C ILE A 348 -14.90 -24.96 1.05
N THR A 349 -16.07 -25.23 0.49
CA THR A 349 -17.35 -25.18 1.20
C THR A 349 -17.69 -26.52 1.84
N LYS A 350 -18.59 -26.52 2.82
CA LYS A 350 -19.05 -27.73 3.52
C LYS A 350 -19.70 -28.77 2.60
N ASP A 351 -20.24 -28.33 1.46
CA ASP A 351 -20.78 -29.18 0.40
C ASP A 351 -19.75 -29.44 -0.72
N GLU A 352 -18.46 -29.33 -0.38
CA GLU A 352 -17.32 -29.66 -1.23
C GLU A 352 -17.27 -28.89 -2.55
N ARG A 353 -17.80 -27.66 -2.60
CA ARG A 353 -17.61 -26.76 -3.75
C ARG A 353 -16.32 -25.95 -3.60
N LEU A 354 -15.68 -25.71 -4.74
CA LEU A 354 -14.48 -24.87 -4.83
C LEU A 354 -14.78 -23.46 -5.33
N ILE A 355 -14.34 -22.49 -4.54
CA ILE A 355 -14.33 -21.07 -4.90
C ILE A 355 -12.88 -20.64 -5.08
N ILE A 356 -12.56 -20.13 -6.27
CA ILE A 356 -11.28 -19.50 -6.55
C ILE A 356 -11.49 -18.00 -6.53
N VAL A 357 -10.65 -17.29 -5.78
CA VAL A 357 -10.60 -15.83 -5.81
C VAL A 357 -9.19 -15.38 -6.14
N GLU A 358 -9.08 -14.58 -7.20
CA GLU A 358 -7.89 -13.84 -7.57
C GLU A 358 -8.03 -12.40 -7.11
N VAL A 359 -6.96 -11.81 -6.62
CA VAL A 359 -6.97 -10.48 -6.02
C VAL A 359 -5.96 -9.59 -6.72
N THR A 360 -6.43 -8.47 -7.26
CA THR A 360 -5.57 -7.48 -7.90
C THR A 360 -5.87 -6.08 -7.37
N ARG A 361 -4.84 -5.22 -7.32
CA ARG A 361 -5.02 -3.79 -7.04
C ARG A 361 -5.11 -2.96 -8.32
N GLN A 362 -5.06 -3.61 -9.49
CA GLN A 362 -5.26 -2.94 -10.76
C GLN A 362 -6.65 -2.29 -10.80
N SER A 363 -6.71 -1.11 -11.41
CA SER A 363 -7.92 -0.31 -11.59
C SER A 363 -8.27 -0.08 -13.06
N ASP A 364 -7.45 -0.57 -13.99
CA ASP A 364 -7.75 -0.56 -15.42
C ASP A 364 -8.56 -1.79 -15.83
N LEU A 365 -9.76 -1.58 -16.36
CA LEU A 365 -10.71 -2.65 -16.67
C LEU A 365 -10.19 -3.60 -17.75
N GLU A 366 -9.56 -3.09 -18.80
CA GLU A 366 -9.10 -3.92 -19.91
C GLU A 366 -7.93 -4.81 -19.50
N THR A 367 -6.97 -4.23 -18.75
CA THR A 367 -5.87 -5.01 -18.15
C THR A 367 -6.42 -6.11 -17.25
N ILE A 368 -7.38 -5.80 -16.36
CA ILE A 368 -7.94 -6.82 -15.45
C ILE A 368 -8.66 -7.93 -16.23
N LEU A 369 -9.48 -7.59 -17.22
CA LEU A 369 -10.22 -8.58 -18.00
C LEU A 369 -9.28 -9.49 -18.78
N ASN A 370 -8.29 -8.93 -19.47
CA ASN A 370 -7.43 -9.69 -20.37
C ASN A 370 -6.31 -10.45 -19.64
N GLU A 371 -5.63 -9.78 -18.71
CA GLU A 371 -4.39 -10.30 -18.11
C GLU A 371 -4.64 -11.07 -16.81
N GLU A 372 -5.65 -10.68 -16.03
CA GLU A 372 -5.95 -11.34 -14.75
C GLU A 372 -7.07 -12.36 -14.92
N LEU A 373 -8.22 -11.97 -15.47
CA LEU A 373 -9.39 -12.84 -15.54
C LEU A 373 -9.27 -13.91 -16.63
N ILE A 374 -9.18 -13.50 -17.90
CA ILE A 374 -9.21 -14.43 -19.04
C ILE A 374 -7.98 -15.34 -19.06
N ARG A 375 -6.79 -14.78 -18.83
CA ARG A 375 -5.54 -15.55 -18.80
C ARG A 375 -5.57 -16.62 -17.70
N LYS A 376 -6.04 -16.28 -16.51
CA LYS A 376 -6.10 -17.24 -15.38
C LYS A 376 -7.12 -18.34 -15.66
N ILE A 377 -8.32 -18.01 -16.15
CA ILE A 377 -9.33 -19.00 -16.53
C ILE A 377 -8.77 -19.97 -17.58
N ARG A 378 -8.09 -19.46 -18.62
CA ARG A 378 -7.46 -20.32 -19.64
C ARG A 378 -6.39 -21.24 -19.05
N LEU A 379 -5.55 -20.74 -18.15
CA LEU A 379 -4.56 -21.55 -17.46
C LEU A 379 -5.23 -22.67 -16.65
N LEU A 380 -6.26 -22.35 -15.87
CA LEU A 380 -6.99 -23.32 -15.06
C LEU A 380 -7.63 -24.41 -15.92
N GLU A 381 -8.22 -24.03 -17.06
CA GLU A 381 -8.77 -24.98 -18.03
C GLU A 381 -7.70 -25.88 -18.65
N GLN A 382 -6.56 -25.32 -19.03
CA GLN A 382 -5.44 -26.07 -19.60
C GLN A 382 -4.88 -27.12 -18.65
N ILE A 383 -4.81 -26.81 -17.35
CA ILE A 383 -4.32 -27.77 -16.34
C ILE A 383 -5.42 -28.70 -15.82
N GLY A 384 -6.66 -28.56 -16.32
CA GLY A 384 -7.82 -29.37 -15.92
C GLY A 384 -8.33 -29.06 -14.51
N PHE A 385 -8.05 -27.87 -13.97
CA PHE A 385 -8.52 -27.46 -12.65
C PHE A 385 -10.02 -27.16 -12.70
N LYS A 386 -10.83 -27.96 -12.01
CA LYS A 386 -12.27 -27.76 -11.88
C LYS A 386 -12.57 -26.85 -10.69
N TYR A 387 -13.47 -25.90 -10.87
CA TYR A 387 -13.97 -25.00 -9.82
C TYR A 387 -15.47 -24.75 -10.01
N ASP A 388 -16.15 -24.40 -8.92
CA ASP A 388 -17.59 -24.08 -8.96
C ASP A 388 -17.81 -22.59 -9.23
N ILE A 389 -16.97 -21.72 -8.64
CA ILE A 389 -17.03 -20.26 -8.80
C ILE A 389 -15.62 -19.70 -8.97
N PHE A 390 -15.44 -18.77 -9.91
CA PHE A 390 -14.22 -17.96 -10.03
C PHE A 390 -14.55 -16.49 -9.82
N ILE A 391 -13.74 -15.80 -9.01
CA ILE A 391 -13.94 -14.38 -8.68
C ILE A 391 -12.61 -13.67 -8.87
N CYS A 392 -12.63 -12.54 -9.58
CA CYS A 392 -11.53 -11.59 -9.59
C CYS A 392 -11.97 -10.36 -8.80
N ILE A 393 -11.30 -10.09 -7.69
CA ILE A 393 -11.50 -8.87 -6.89
C ILE A 393 -10.45 -7.86 -7.32
N SER A 394 -10.86 -6.64 -7.65
CA SER A 394 -9.99 -5.61 -8.18
C SER A 394 -10.12 -4.24 -7.49
N GLY A 395 -9.13 -3.38 -7.73
CA GLY A 395 -9.15 -1.96 -7.35
C GLY A 395 -10.03 -1.08 -8.25
N LEU A 396 -10.97 -1.66 -9.01
CA LEU A 396 -11.88 -0.91 -9.88
C LEU A 396 -12.75 0.05 -9.08
N SER A 397 -12.84 1.29 -9.58
CA SER A 397 -13.64 2.34 -8.97
C SER A 397 -15.11 1.92 -8.87
N PRO A 398 -15.78 2.23 -7.75
CA PRO A 398 -17.18 1.87 -7.57
C PRO A 398 -18.13 2.64 -8.52
N LYS A 399 -17.66 3.75 -9.10
CA LYS A 399 -18.38 4.52 -10.14
C LYS A 399 -18.47 3.82 -11.50
N ILE A 400 -17.65 2.79 -11.72
CA ILE A 400 -17.72 2.00 -12.95
C ILE A 400 -18.95 1.08 -12.85
N ASN A 401 -20.07 1.55 -13.40
CA ASN A 401 -21.35 0.84 -13.48
C ASN A 401 -21.34 -0.37 -14.43
N HIS A 402 -20.17 -0.80 -14.91
CA HIS A 402 -20.00 -2.15 -15.47
C HIS A 402 -20.07 -3.16 -14.33
N GLY A 403 -21.26 -3.27 -13.75
CA GLY A 403 -21.59 -4.26 -12.75
C GLY A 403 -21.18 -5.61 -13.30
N LEU A 404 -20.46 -6.39 -12.48
CA LEU A 404 -20.23 -7.81 -12.71
C LEU A 404 -20.03 -8.14 -14.19
N SER A 405 -18.84 -7.93 -14.73
CA SER A 405 -18.47 -8.55 -16.01
C SER A 405 -18.50 -10.06 -15.79
N VAL A 406 -19.66 -10.68 -16.03
CA VAL A 406 -19.86 -12.11 -15.82
C VAL A 406 -19.55 -12.80 -17.13
N ILE A 407 -18.51 -13.61 -17.14
CA ILE A 407 -18.39 -14.64 -18.17
C ILE A 407 -19.30 -15.78 -17.70
N LYS A 408 -20.62 -15.63 -17.90
CA LYS A 408 -21.64 -16.55 -17.34
C LYS A 408 -21.37 -18.01 -17.68
N ALA A 409 -20.89 -18.27 -18.90
CA ALA A 409 -20.49 -19.59 -19.36
C ALA A 409 -19.36 -20.23 -18.53
N LYS A 410 -18.54 -19.41 -17.85
CA LYS A 410 -17.39 -19.85 -17.04
C LYS A 410 -17.61 -19.67 -15.54
N ARG A 411 -18.81 -19.27 -15.11
CA ARG A 411 -19.12 -18.94 -13.69
C ARG A 411 -18.09 -18.00 -13.05
N ALA A 412 -17.59 -17.06 -13.85
CA ALA A 412 -16.53 -16.14 -13.48
C ALA A 412 -17.07 -14.72 -13.29
N PHE A 413 -16.63 -14.04 -12.23
CA PHE A 413 -17.15 -12.75 -11.81
C PHE A 413 -16.02 -11.75 -11.54
N LEU A 414 -16.18 -10.52 -12.03
CA LEU A 414 -15.30 -9.39 -11.70
C LEU A 414 -15.96 -8.47 -10.68
N LEU A 415 -15.30 -8.25 -9.55
CA LEU A 415 -15.78 -7.46 -8.42
C LEU A 415 -14.84 -6.27 -8.16
N GLY A 416 -15.33 -5.05 -8.40
CA GLY A 416 -14.63 -3.82 -7.98
C GLY A 416 -14.85 -3.46 -6.51
N LEU A 417 -14.34 -2.30 -6.08
CA LEU A 417 -14.35 -1.84 -4.68
C LEU A 417 -15.76 -1.77 -4.06
N LYS A 418 -16.78 -1.44 -4.87
CA LYS A 418 -18.19 -1.45 -4.44
C LYS A 418 -18.60 -2.80 -3.86
N HIS A 419 -18.33 -3.86 -4.62
CA HIS A 419 -18.69 -5.23 -4.27
C HIS A 419 -17.84 -5.76 -3.13
N LEU A 420 -16.60 -5.29 -3.00
CA LEU A 420 -15.73 -5.66 -1.90
C LEU A 420 -16.37 -5.29 -0.55
N SER A 421 -17.07 -4.16 -0.45
CA SER A 421 -17.76 -3.76 0.79
C SER A 421 -18.88 -4.74 1.21
N GLU A 422 -19.52 -5.39 0.24
CA GLU A 422 -20.63 -6.34 0.43
C GLU A 422 -20.22 -7.78 0.10
N LEU A 423 -18.91 -8.08 0.10
CA LEU A 423 -18.36 -9.34 -0.42
C LEU A 423 -19.02 -10.57 0.20
N GLU A 424 -19.22 -10.54 1.53
CA GLU A 424 -19.87 -11.60 2.29
C GLU A 424 -21.30 -11.89 1.78
N ASN A 425 -22.14 -10.87 1.69
CA ASN A 425 -23.53 -10.99 1.22
C ASN A 425 -23.57 -11.48 -0.23
N TRP A 426 -22.70 -10.92 -1.07
CA TRP A 426 -22.62 -11.30 -2.48
C TRP A 426 -22.27 -12.78 -2.66
N LEU A 427 -21.31 -13.27 -1.87
CA LEU A 427 -20.88 -14.67 -1.87
C LEU A 427 -21.98 -15.59 -1.33
N ALA A 428 -22.57 -15.26 -0.19
CA ALA A 428 -23.64 -16.05 0.42
C ALA A 428 -24.82 -16.24 -0.54
N ASP A 429 -25.24 -15.17 -1.24
CA ASP A 429 -26.31 -15.22 -2.24
C ASP A 429 -25.97 -16.12 -3.43
N ARG A 430 -24.71 -16.17 -3.85
CA ARG A 430 -24.26 -17.01 -4.96
C ARG A 430 -24.17 -18.47 -4.57
N LEU A 431 -23.70 -18.76 -3.35
CA LEU A 431 -23.66 -20.12 -2.82
C LEU A 431 -25.06 -20.70 -2.64
N LYS A 432 -26.05 -19.89 -2.21
CA LYS A 432 -27.46 -20.33 -2.12
C LYS A 432 -28.10 -20.63 -3.47
N LYS A 433 -27.81 -19.85 -4.52
CA LYS A 433 -28.39 -20.03 -5.87
C LYS A 433 -27.81 -21.22 -6.64
N MET A 434 -26.81 -21.89 -6.09
CA MET A 434 -26.14 -23.04 -6.69
C MET A 434 -26.45 -24.36 -5.98
N ALA A 435 -27.11 -24.29 -4.82
CA ALA A 435 -27.78 -25.43 -4.18
C ALA A 435 -29.17 -25.58 -4.81
#